data_AF-D3PWC1-F1
#
_entry.id   AF-D3PWC1-F1
#
_cell.length_a   1.000
_cell.length_b   1.000
_cell.length_c   1.000
_cell.angle_alpha   90.00
_cell.angle_beta   90.00
_cell.angle_gamma   90.00
#
_symmetry.space_group_name_H-M   'P 1'
#
loop_
_entity.id
_entity.type
_entity.pdbx_description
1 polymer ?
#
loop_
_entity_poly.entity_id
_entity_poly.type
_entity_poly.pdbx_seq_one_letter_code
_entity_poly.pdbx_strand_id
1 'polypeptide(L)'
;MTTTTNTPAAVAKPPRIRWWKRPWVVPLFFIATVFLAFSVPRYLTFDPANSFIDIPDWFPPYYALLVTHVVFAAVAMVTCCMQIWPWLRARKPKWHRISGRVYVFVGVLPAGLSALVIGAITPFGPVAAASSLIMAPLWLVFTFTGYRMARQRRFVEHRRWMIRSFALTMSIVLNRFLGAAATITLLRYKDSDFHGDDKIVTYLAAGMTTWLGWTICLLIAEWWLERGTAAQRRARKAKRANQTQPPRHQATRPAAEPQPGPAPTAPLTEAPPRVPPPQAAPLPPAAEPPRVPPPPAAPAPYGSGPTR
;
A
#
# COMPACT_ATOMS: atom_id res chain seq x y z
N MET A 1 6.35 43.02 -52.69
CA MET A 1 5.52 42.24 -51.74
C MET A 1 6.44 41.31 -50.97
N THR A 2 6.33 41.27 -49.64
CA THR A 2 7.19 40.43 -48.77
C THR A 2 6.31 39.72 -47.75
N THR A 3 6.06 38.44 -47.99
CA THR A 3 5.14 37.61 -47.19
C THR A 3 5.85 37.09 -45.94
N THR A 4 5.52 37.64 -44.77
CA THR A 4 6.01 37.15 -43.47
C THR A 4 5.17 35.97 -42.97
N THR A 5 5.72 34.76 -43.10
CA THR A 5 5.08 33.53 -42.62
C THR A 5 5.10 33.44 -41.10
N ASN A 6 4.03 33.88 -40.44
CA ASN A 6 3.85 33.73 -38.99
C ASN A 6 3.62 32.25 -38.63
N THR A 7 4.65 31.58 -38.12
CA THR A 7 4.53 30.25 -37.51
C THR A 7 3.65 30.33 -36.26
N PRO A 8 2.52 29.59 -36.17
CA PRO A 8 1.65 29.65 -34.99
C PRO A 8 2.37 29.06 -33.77
N ALA A 9 2.40 29.80 -32.67
CA ALA A 9 3.05 29.37 -31.44
C ALA A 9 2.38 28.10 -30.89
N ALA A 10 3.16 27.04 -30.68
CA ALA A 10 2.64 25.75 -30.24
C ALA A 10 2.01 25.86 -28.84
N VAL A 11 0.69 25.70 -28.77
CA VAL A 11 -0.09 25.80 -27.52
C VAL A 11 0.44 24.79 -26.50
N ALA A 12 1.09 25.29 -25.45
CA ALA A 12 1.68 24.47 -24.41
C ALA A 12 0.60 23.68 -23.67
N LYS A 13 0.54 22.36 -23.91
CA LYS A 13 -0.42 21.47 -23.26
C LYS A 13 -0.34 21.63 -21.73
N PRO A 14 -1.45 21.90 -21.02
CA PRO A 14 -1.43 22.15 -19.59
C PRO A 14 -0.82 20.95 -18.85
N PRO A 15 -0.01 21.19 -17.81
CA PRO A 15 0.79 20.14 -17.18
C PRO A 15 -0.09 19.05 -16.58
N ARG A 16 -0.15 17.89 -17.24
CA ARG A 16 -0.99 16.73 -16.84
C ARG A 16 -0.83 16.48 -15.35
N ILE A 17 -1.89 16.73 -14.58
CA ILE A 17 -1.88 16.62 -13.11
C ILE A 17 -1.78 15.13 -12.75
N ARG A 18 -0.51 14.69 -12.62
CA ARG A 18 -0.06 13.37 -12.17
C ARG A 18 -1.01 12.80 -11.11
N TRP A 19 -1.64 11.65 -11.38
CA TRP A 19 -2.82 11.15 -10.67
C TRP A 19 -2.72 11.13 -9.13
N TRP A 20 -1.56 10.78 -8.59
CA TRP A 20 -1.17 10.88 -7.17
C TRP A 20 -1.12 12.30 -6.57
N LYS A 21 -1.50 13.35 -7.33
CA LYS A 21 -1.86 14.69 -6.83
C LYS A 21 -3.37 14.88 -6.58
N ARG A 22 -4.25 14.00 -7.09
CA ARG A 22 -5.64 13.92 -6.61
C ARG A 22 -5.62 13.52 -5.13
N PRO A 23 -6.59 13.97 -4.31
CA PRO A 23 -6.58 13.71 -2.88
C PRO A 23 -6.97 12.24 -2.61
N TRP A 24 -6.02 11.32 -2.77
CA TRP A 24 -6.18 9.89 -2.43
C TRP A 24 -6.48 9.66 -0.94
N VAL A 25 -6.28 10.69 -0.12
CA VAL A 25 -6.70 10.76 1.27
C VAL A 25 -8.23 10.85 1.41
N VAL A 26 -8.99 11.33 0.41
CA VAL A 26 -10.47 11.41 0.48
C VAL A 26 -11.11 10.00 0.46
N PRO A 27 -10.79 9.09 -0.48
CA PRO A 27 -11.24 7.70 -0.40
C PRO A 27 -10.83 7.02 0.91
N LEU A 28 -9.61 7.27 1.40
CA LEU A 28 -9.14 6.70 2.67
C LEU A 28 -9.91 7.26 3.88
N PHE A 29 -10.21 8.56 3.91
CA PHE A 29 -11.01 9.19 4.96
C PHE A 29 -12.45 8.66 4.92
N PHE A 30 -13.04 8.51 3.73
CA PHE A 30 -14.37 7.92 3.55
C PHE A 30 -14.42 6.47 4.08
N ILE A 31 -13.46 5.63 3.70
CA ILE A 31 -13.36 4.24 4.19
C ILE A 31 -13.20 4.23 5.73
N ALA A 32 -12.35 5.09 6.29
CA ALA A 32 -12.19 5.21 7.74
C ALA A 32 -13.49 5.69 8.43
N THR A 33 -14.19 6.67 7.88
CA THR A 33 -15.47 7.17 8.41
C THR A 33 -16.56 6.09 8.36
N VAL A 34 -16.71 5.36 7.25
CA VAL A 34 -17.67 4.24 7.13
C VAL A 34 -17.32 3.13 8.11
N PHE A 35 -16.05 2.76 8.23
CA PHE A 35 -15.59 1.75 9.18
C PHE A 35 -15.89 2.14 10.64
N LEU A 36 -15.63 3.39 11.03
CA LEU A 36 -15.90 3.86 12.38
C LEU A 36 -17.42 4.01 12.64
N ALA A 37 -18.20 4.49 11.67
CA ALA A 37 -19.66 4.59 11.78
C ALA A 37 -20.34 3.22 11.95
N PHE A 38 -19.79 2.16 11.34
CA PHE A 38 -20.29 0.79 11.52
C PHE A 38 -19.81 0.15 12.85
N SER A 39 -18.56 0.43 13.25
CA SER A 39 -17.90 -0.30 14.35
C SER A 39 -18.08 0.34 15.73
N VAL A 40 -18.02 1.68 15.83
CA VAL A 40 -17.93 2.39 17.11
C VAL A 40 -19.26 2.46 17.88
N PRO A 41 -20.44 2.73 17.28
CA PRO A 41 -21.67 2.97 18.04
C PRO A 41 -22.05 1.84 19.01
N ARG A 42 -21.80 0.59 18.65
CA ARG A 42 -22.02 -0.59 19.51
C ARG A 42 -21.30 -0.50 20.86
N TYR A 43 -20.09 0.05 20.88
CA TYR A 43 -19.28 0.23 22.09
C TYR A 43 -19.54 1.57 22.81
N LEU A 44 -20.38 2.44 22.26
CA LEU A 44 -20.86 3.67 22.93
C LEU A 44 -22.18 3.47 23.67
N THR A 45 -22.81 2.30 23.53
CA THR A 45 -23.94 1.86 24.39
C THR A 45 -23.49 1.53 25.81
N PHE A 46 -22.21 1.16 25.98
CA PHE A 46 -21.63 0.55 27.18
C PHE A 46 -22.33 -0.76 27.63
N ASP A 47 -23.10 -1.38 26.74
CA ASP A 47 -23.74 -2.68 26.95
C ASP A 47 -22.87 -3.83 26.37
N PRO A 48 -22.43 -4.80 27.19
CA PRO A 48 -21.81 -6.05 26.77
C PRO A 48 -22.56 -6.80 25.66
N ALA A 49 -23.90 -6.86 25.72
CA ALA A 49 -24.72 -7.64 24.78
C ALA A 49 -24.73 -7.07 23.35
N ASN A 50 -24.31 -5.82 23.18
CA ASN A 50 -24.16 -5.16 21.88
C ASN A 50 -22.76 -5.33 21.23
N SER A 51 -21.86 -6.10 21.85
CA SER A 51 -20.49 -6.35 21.36
C SER A 51 -20.43 -7.09 20.02
N PHE A 52 -19.34 -6.92 19.26
CA PHE A 52 -18.98 -7.76 18.11
C PHE A 52 -18.05 -8.94 18.48
N ILE A 53 -17.73 -9.08 19.77
CA ILE A 53 -16.72 -9.98 20.31
C ILE A 53 -17.27 -10.56 21.60
N ASP A 54 -17.29 -11.89 21.71
CA ASP A 54 -17.71 -12.59 22.92
C ASP A 54 -16.81 -12.20 24.09
N ILE A 55 -17.42 -11.83 25.23
CA ILE A 55 -16.71 -11.29 26.38
C ILE A 55 -16.42 -12.44 27.34
N PRO A 56 -15.15 -12.69 27.73
CA PRO A 56 -14.84 -13.80 28.63
C PRO A 56 -15.35 -13.51 30.05
N ASP A 57 -16.35 -14.27 30.51
CA ASP A 57 -17.01 -14.10 31.83
C ASP A 57 -16.02 -14.12 33.01
N TRP A 58 -14.95 -14.90 32.88
CA TRP A 58 -13.89 -15.03 33.88
C TRP A 58 -12.99 -13.78 34.01
N PHE A 59 -13.10 -12.81 33.10
CA PHE A 59 -12.36 -11.55 33.18
C PHE A 59 -13.26 -10.33 32.90
N PRO A 60 -14.10 -9.91 33.88
CA PRO A 60 -14.99 -8.75 33.74
C PRO A 60 -14.35 -7.45 33.22
N PRO A 61 -13.07 -7.10 33.51
CA PRO A 61 -12.42 -5.92 32.93
C PRO A 61 -12.24 -5.97 31.40
N TYR A 62 -12.44 -7.13 30.74
CA TYR A 62 -12.30 -7.28 29.29
C TYR A 62 -13.10 -6.26 28.51
N TYR A 63 -14.39 -6.09 28.84
CA TYR A 63 -15.27 -5.18 28.10
C TYR A 63 -14.84 -3.72 28.28
N ALA A 64 -14.48 -3.30 29.49
CA ALA A 64 -13.98 -1.95 29.74
C ALA A 64 -12.69 -1.65 28.97
N LEU A 65 -11.77 -2.64 28.87
CA LEU A 65 -10.55 -2.54 28.08
C LEU A 65 -10.83 -2.58 26.56
N LEU A 66 -11.82 -3.33 26.10
CA LEU A 66 -12.24 -3.36 24.69
C LEU A 66 -12.90 -2.04 24.27
N VAL A 67 -13.79 -1.46 25.08
CA VAL A 67 -14.38 -0.14 24.85
C VAL A 67 -13.28 0.93 24.85
N THR A 68 -12.36 0.89 25.83
CA THR A 68 -11.15 1.73 25.87
C THR A 68 -10.36 1.62 24.57
N HIS A 69 -10.08 0.40 24.11
CA HIS A 69 -9.37 0.16 22.85
C HIS A 69 -10.10 0.79 21.66
N VAL A 70 -11.40 0.49 21.49
CA VAL A 70 -12.19 0.95 20.32
C VAL A 70 -12.29 2.48 20.29
N VAL A 71 -12.61 3.12 21.41
CA VAL A 71 -12.78 4.58 21.48
C VAL A 71 -11.45 5.30 21.18
N PHE A 72 -10.35 4.88 21.80
CA PHE A 72 -9.06 5.53 21.55
C PHE A 72 -8.43 5.13 20.21
N ALA A 73 -8.69 3.92 19.69
CA ALA A 73 -8.32 3.55 18.33
C ALA A 73 -9.09 4.37 17.28
N ALA A 74 -10.36 4.74 17.53
CA ALA A 74 -11.09 5.67 16.68
C ALA A 74 -10.45 7.07 16.66
N VAL A 75 -10.05 7.59 17.82
CA VAL A 75 -9.27 8.85 17.93
C VAL A 75 -7.95 8.75 17.17
N ALA A 76 -7.23 7.63 17.29
CA ALA A 76 -6.01 7.36 16.54
C ALA A 76 -6.27 7.35 15.02
N MET A 77 -7.29 6.63 14.56
CA MET A 77 -7.67 6.52 13.15
C MET A 77 -7.96 7.90 12.53
N VAL A 78 -8.85 8.68 13.14
CA VAL A 78 -9.23 10.02 12.65
C VAL A 78 -8.02 10.95 12.63
N THR A 79 -7.26 11.02 13.73
CA THR A 79 -6.10 11.91 13.80
C THR A 79 -4.98 11.48 12.85
N CYS A 80 -4.79 10.20 12.57
CA CYS A 80 -3.81 9.73 11.57
C CYS A 80 -4.21 10.11 10.14
N CYS A 81 -5.50 10.02 9.81
CA CYS A 81 -6.03 10.52 8.53
C CYS A 81 -5.79 12.03 8.37
N MET A 82 -6.02 12.81 9.44
CA MET A 82 -5.66 14.24 9.49
C MET A 82 -4.15 14.49 9.33
N GLN A 83 -3.29 13.67 9.95
CA GLN A 83 -1.82 13.79 9.83
C GLN A 83 -1.32 13.66 8.39
N ILE A 84 -2.02 12.90 7.55
CA ILE A 84 -1.65 12.66 6.13
C ILE A 84 -2.21 13.73 5.20
N TRP A 85 -3.29 14.41 5.58
CA TRP A 85 -3.99 15.43 4.78
C TRP A 85 -3.04 16.55 4.31
N PRO A 86 -2.73 16.67 2.99
CA PRO A 86 -1.67 17.56 2.50
C PRO A 86 -1.90 19.04 2.83
N TRP A 87 -3.15 19.49 2.79
CA TRP A 87 -3.54 20.87 3.13
C TRP A 87 -3.28 21.20 4.59
N LEU A 88 -3.48 20.25 5.52
CA LEU A 88 -3.27 20.50 6.96
C LEU A 88 -1.77 20.63 7.24
N ARG A 89 -0.98 19.70 6.68
CA ARG A 89 0.48 19.70 6.79
C ARG A 89 1.11 20.96 6.18
N ALA A 90 0.58 21.44 5.05
CA ALA A 90 1.11 22.62 4.35
C ALA A 90 0.63 23.96 4.94
N ARG A 91 -0.68 24.14 5.20
CA ARG A 91 -1.27 25.44 5.58
C ARG A 91 -1.47 25.63 7.09
N LYS A 92 -1.47 24.56 7.90
CA LYS A 92 -1.81 24.63 9.34
C LYS A 92 -0.83 23.82 10.23
N PRO A 93 0.49 24.09 10.21
CA PRO A 93 1.50 23.33 10.96
C PRO A 93 1.42 23.44 12.50
N LYS A 94 0.62 24.37 13.06
CA LYS A 94 0.24 24.34 14.49
C LYS A 94 -0.71 23.15 14.75
N TRP A 95 -1.81 23.05 13.99
CA TRP A 95 -2.80 21.98 14.09
C TRP A 95 -2.25 20.59 13.74
N HIS A 96 -1.33 20.49 12.78
CA HIS A 96 -0.60 19.25 12.50
C HIS A 96 0.20 18.76 13.73
N ARG A 97 0.83 19.66 14.50
CA ARG A 97 1.55 19.29 15.73
C ARG A 97 0.62 18.97 16.90
N ILE A 98 -0.55 19.60 16.99
CA ILE A 98 -1.57 19.28 18.02
C ILE A 98 -2.17 17.90 17.76
N SER A 99 -2.75 17.68 16.57
CA SER A 99 -3.33 16.38 16.18
C SER A 99 -2.30 15.24 16.22
N GLY A 100 -1.01 15.52 15.96
CA GLY A 100 0.07 14.54 16.12
C GLY A 100 0.38 14.17 17.57
N ARG A 101 0.12 15.06 18.55
CA ARG A 101 0.19 14.72 19.98
C ARG A 101 -1.05 13.94 20.43
N VAL A 102 -2.24 14.34 19.98
CA VAL A 102 -3.50 13.62 20.25
C VAL A 102 -3.40 12.19 19.73
N TYR A 103 -2.90 12.00 18.50
CA TYR A 103 -2.62 10.67 17.94
C TYR A 103 -1.75 9.81 18.86
N VAL A 104 -0.61 10.32 19.35
CA VAL A 104 0.33 9.55 20.19
C VAL A 104 -0.24 9.26 21.57
N PHE A 105 -0.71 10.29 22.30
CA PHE A 105 -0.99 10.19 23.73
C PHE A 105 -2.45 9.89 24.08
N VAL A 106 -3.40 10.31 23.24
CA VAL A 106 -4.83 10.05 23.44
C VAL A 106 -5.31 8.89 22.56
N GLY A 107 -4.74 8.72 21.36
CA GLY A 107 -5.04 7.60 20.48
C GLY A 107 -4.24 6.35 20.82
N VAL A 108 -3.02 6.26 20.27
CA VAL A 108 -2.22 5.03 20.22
C VAL A 108 -1.79 4.53 21.61
N LEU A 109 -1.48 5.40 22.56
CA LEU A 109 -1.03 4.98 23.89
C LEU A 109 -2.09 4.14 24.65
N PRO A 110 -3.27 4.69 25.01
CA PRO A 110 -4.28 3.91 25.72
C PRO A 110 -4.87 2.78 24.86
N ALA A 111 -5.03 2.98 23.54
CA ALA A 111 -5.51 1.92 22.65
C ALA A 111 -4.51 0.76 22.52
N GLY A 112 -3.20 1.04 22.47
CA GLY A 112 -2.15 0.04 22.37
C GLY A 112 -1.93 -0.72 23.68
N LEU A 113 -2.02 -0.04 24.83
CA LEU A 113 -1.93 -0.70 26.15
C LEU A 113 -3.14 -1.62 26.43
N SER A 114 -4.36 -1.17 26.11
CA SER A 114 -5.55 -2.03 26.19
C SER A 114 -5.49 -3.20 25.18
N ALA A 115 -4.97 -2.97 23.96
CA ALA A 115 -4.77 -4.00 22.94
C ALA A 115 -3.88 -5.16 23.41
N LEU A 116 -2.86 -4.90 24.24
CA LEU A 116 -1.99 -5.96 24.79
C LEU A 116 -2.80 -6.92 25.67
N VAL A 117 -3.65 -6.39 26.55
CA VAL A 117 -4.42 -7.20 27.51
C VAL A 117 -5.53 -7.97 26.78
N ILE A 118 -6.39 -7.29 26.01
CA ILE A 118 -7.48 -7.95 25.28
C ILE A 118 -6.98 -8.88 24.16
N GLY A 119 -5.76 -8.65 23.67
CA GLY A 119 -5.07 -9.52 22.72
C GLY A 119 -4.49 -10.78 23.36
N ALA A 120 -3.95 -10.69 24.58
CA ALA A 120 -3.46 -11.85 25.33
C ALA A 120 -4.59 -12.84 25.65
N ILE A 121 -5.77 -12.32 26.02
CA ILE A 121 -6.94 -13.10 26.47
C ILE A 121 -8.06 -13.11 25.43
N THR A 122 -7.69 -13.03 24.14
CA THR A 122 -8.64 -12.94 23.03
C THR A 122 -9.46 -14.23 22.83
N PRO A 123 -10.78 -14.15 22.61
CA PRO A 123 -11.60 -15.34 22.30
C PRO A 123 -11.29 -15.93 20.92
N PHE A 124 -10.51 -15.24 20.08
CA PHE A 124 -10.16 -15.66 18.71
C PHE A 124 -9.02 -16.69 18.62
N GLY A 125 -8.66 -17.34 19.74
CA GLY A 125 -7.68 -18.42 19.79
C GLY A 125 -6.20 -17.98 19.79
N PRO A 126 -5.27 -18.91 20.07
CA PRO A 126 -3.87 -18.60 20.37
C PRO A 126 -3.09 -17.98 19.19
N VAL A 127 -3.45 -18.31 17.94
CA VAL A 127 -2.81 -17.75 16.75
C VAL A 127 -3.13 -16.25 16.60
N ALA A 128 -4.39 -15.87 16.86
CA ALA A 128 -4.79 -14.47 16.90
C ALA A 128 -4.18 -13.74 18.10
N ALA A 129 -4.07 -14.42 19.26
CA ALA A 129 -3.40 -13.87 20.45
C ALA A 129 -1.94 -13.51 20.17
N ALA A 130 -1.17 -14.43 19.58
CA ALA A 130 0.21 -14.19 19.18
C ALA A 130 0.33 -13.04 18.15
N SER A 131 -0.59 -12.97 17.19
CA SER A 131 -0.66 -11.86 16.22
C SER A 131 -0.87 -10.51 16.90
N SER A 132 -1.82 -10.43 17.85
CA SER A 132 -2.11 -9.22 18.62
C SER A 132 -0.94 -8.80 19.53
N LEU A 133 -0.32 -9.76 20.22
CA LEU A 133 0.83 -9.56 21.10
C LEU A 133 2.11 -9.13 20.35
N ILE A 134 2.20 -9.35 19.04
CA ILE A 134 3.30 -8.83 18.21
C ILE A 134 2.91 -7.48 17.59
N MET A 135 1.68 -7.34 17.11
CA MET A 135 1.19 -6.11 16.46
C MET A 135 1.13 -4.91 17.42
N ALA A 136 0.62 -5.09 18.65
CA ALA A 136 0.43 -3.98 19.59
C ALA A 136 1.77 -3.35 20.08
N PRO A 137 2.81 -4.12 20.45
CA PRO A 137 4.13 -3.55 20.72
C PRO A 137 4.75 -2.86 19.50
N LEU A 138 4.62 -3.43 18.30
CA LEU A 138 5.14 -2.78 17.08
C LEU A 138 4.44 -1.44 16.83
N TRP A 139 3.12 -1.36 17.00
CA TRP A 139 2.36 -0.11 16.84
C TRP A 139 2.77 0.96 17.86
N LEU A 140 2.94 0.59 19.12
CA LEU A 140 3.47 1.46 20.18
C LEU A 140 4.91 1.92 19.85
N VAL A 141 5.84 0.99 19.60
CA VAL A 141 7.26 1.27 19.33
C VAL A 141 7.45 2.15 18.10
N PHE A 142 6.73 1.89 16.99
CA PHE A 142 6.80 2.72 15.80
C PHE A 142 6.26 4.14 16.05
N THR A 143 5.19 4.26 16.83
CA THR A 143 4.57 5.55 17.17
C THR A 143 5.46 6.38 18.10
N PHE A 144 5.94 5.80 19.19
CA PHE A 144 6.82 6.49 20.13
C PHE A 144 8.19 6.81 19.54
N THR A 145 8.76 5.93 18.71
CA THR A 145 9.99 6.25 17.96
C THR A 145 9.75 7.36 16.95
N GLY A 146 8.62 7.35 16.24
CA GLY A 146 8.21 8.44 15.35
C GLY A 146 8.08 9.78 16.09
N TYR A 147 7.44 9.80 17.26
CA TYR A 147 7.32 10.99 18.11
C TYR A 147 8.70 11.46 18.63
N ARG A 148 9.55 10.54 19.10
CA ARG A 148 10.92 10.85 19.54
C ARG A 148 11.75 11.49 18.44
N MET A 149 11.67 10.99 17.20
CA MET A 149 12.37 11.60 16.07
C MET A 149 11.83 13.00 15.72
N ALA A 150 10.52 13.26 15.89
CA ALA A 150 9.98 14.63 15.74
C ALA A 150 10.50 15.57 16.84
N ARG A 151 10.57 15.11 18.10
CA ARG A 151 11.16 15.87 19.22
C ARG A 151 12.65 16.18 18.97
N GLN A 152 13.39 15.23 18.41
CA GLN A 152 14.79 15.40 17.97
C GLN A 152 14.95 16.20 16.65
N ARG A 153 13.87 16.78 16.08
CA ARG A 153 13.86 17.48 14.77
C ARG A 153 14.32 16.63 13.57
N ARG A 154 14.40 15.30 13.72
CA ARG A 154 14.81 14.31 12.69
C ARG A 154 13.63 13.97 11.77
N PHE A 155 13.09 14.98 11.08
CA PHE A 155 11.82 14.88 10.35
C PHE A 155 11.79 13.81 9.25
N VAL A 156 12.94 13.51 8.61
CA VAL A 156 13.05 12.44 7.60
C VAL A 156 12.79 11.06 8.21
N GLU A 157 13.31 10.80 9.40
CA GLU A 157 13.16 9.52 10.11
C GLU A 157 11.80 9.42 10.79
N HIS A 158 11.35 10.50 11.43
CA HIS A 158 9.98 10.65 11.92
C HIS A 158 8.97 10.21 10.86
N ARG A 159 9.09 10.71 9.63
CA ARG A 159 8.21 10.32 8.51
C ARG A 159 8.24 8.82 8.21
N ARG A 160 9.39 8.13 8.33
CA ARG A 160 9.48 6.68 8.11
C ARG A 160 8.72 5.91 9.20
N TRP A 161 8.98 6.24 10.46
CA TRP A 161 8.33 5.61 11.61
C TRP A 161 6.81 5.87 11.64
N MET A 162 6.38 7.10 11.36
CA MET A 162 4.95 7.44 11.28
C MET A 162 4.22 6.71 10.14
N ILE A 163 4.91 6.34 9.06
CA ILE A 163 4.30 5.58 7.95
C ILE A 163 4.03 4.13 8.35
N ARG A 164 4.93 3.50 9.13
CA ARG A 164 4.71 2.15 9.68
C ARG A 164 3.62 2.17 10.76
N SER A 165 3.66 3.17 11.66
CA SER A 165 2.61 3.44 12.66
C SER A 165 1.23 3.64 12.01
N PHE A 166 1.15 4.41 10.92
CA PHE A 166 -0.06 4.56 10.11
C PHE A 166 -0.52 3.25 9.47
N ALA A 167 0.40 2.46 8.90
CA ALA A 167 0.07 1.17 8.28
C ALA A 167 -0.57 0.20 9.30
N LEU A 168 -0.02 0.14 10.51
CA LEU A 168 -0.59 -0.62 11.63
C LEU A 168 -1.90 -0.03 12.20
N THR A 169 -2.14 1.27 12.01
CA THR A 169 -3.44 1.89 12.37
C THR A 169 -4.53 1.53 11.36
N MET A 170 -4.20 1.55 10.07
CA MET A 170 -5.15 1.23 9.00
C MET A 170 -5.38 -0.28 8.83
N SER A 171 -4.46 -1.13 9.29
CA SER A 171 -4.55 -2.58 9.08
C SER A 171 -5.77 -3.23 9.73
N ILE A 172 -6.38 -2.62 10.75
CA ILE A 172 -7.66 -3.10 11.31
C ILE A 172 -8.78 -3.06 10.27
N VAL A 173 -8.78 -2.07 9.36
CA VAL A 173 -9.76 -1.97 8.27
C VAL A 173 -9.57 -3.14 7.29
N LEU A 174 -8.32 -3.40 6.87
CA LEU A 174 -8.01 -4.53 6.00
C LEU A 174 -8.34 -5.87 6.67
N ASN A 175 -7.96 -6.06 7.94
CA ASN A 175 -8.28 -7.26 8.73
C ASN A 175 -9.80 -7.50 8.80
N ARG A 176 -10.64 -6.46 8.90
CA ARG A 176 -12.10 -6.64 8.99
C ARG A 176 -12.72 -6.99 7.63
N PHE A 177 -12.22 -6.46 6.52
CA PHE A 177 -12.61 -6.92 5.18
C PHE A 177 -12.15 -8.36 4.90
N LEU A 178 -10.89 -8.69 5.21
CA LEU A 178 -10.36 -10.05 5.07
C LEU A 178 -11.09 -11.03 5.99
N GLY A 179 -11.38 -10.64 7.24
CA GLY A 179 -12.14 -11.41 8.23
C GLY A 179 -13.52 -11.81 7.70
N ALA A 180 -14.31 -10.84 7.24
CA ALA A 180 -15.62 -11.11 6.67
C ALA A 180 -15.55 -12.07 5.47
N ALA A 181 -14.60 -11.84 4.55
CA ALA A 181 -14.41 -12.72 3.38
C ALA A 181 -13.99 -14.15 3.79
N ALA A 182 -13.04 -14.28 4.72
CA ALA A 182 -12.55 -15.56 5.22
C ALA A 182 -13.65 -16.35 5.94
N THR A 183 -14.41 -15.72 6.86
CA THR A 183 -15.55 -16.36 7.54
C THR A 183 -16.63 -16.80 6.56
N ILE A 184 -17.04 -15.95 5.61
CA ILE A 184 -18.05 -16.29 4.58
C ILE A 184 -17.56 -17.46 3.69
N THR A 185 -16.25 -17.59 3.48
CA THR A 185 -15.66 -18.69 2.69
C THR A 185 -15.59 -19.97 3.51
N LEU A 186 -15.01 -19.93 4.71
CA LEU A 186 -14.80 -21.11 5.57
C LEU A 186 -16.11 -21.72 6.07
N LEU A 187 -17.16 -20.91 6.27
CA LEU A 187 -18.50 -21.42 6.58
C LEU A 187 -19.10 -22.31 5.47
N ARG A 188 -18.59 -22.27 4.23
CA ARG A 188 -19.00 -23.22 3.17
C ARG A 188 -18.43 -24.62 3.33
N TYR A 189 -17.41 -24.76 4.17
CA TYR A 189 -16.69 -26.01 4.45
C TYR A 189 -16.90 -26.48 5.91
N LYS A 190 -17.78 -25.79 6.67
CA LYS A 190 -18.05 -26.06 8.08
C LYS A 190 -18.45 -27.52 8.31
N ASP A 191 -19.41 -28.00 7.53
CA ASP A 191 -20.04 -29.30 7.77
C ASP A 191 -19.26 -30.46 7.10
N SER A 192 -18.37 -30.16 6.16
CA SER A 192 -17.50 -31.12 5.48
C SER A 192 -16.16 -31.31 6.20
N ASP A 193 -15.37 -30.24 6.30
CA ASP A 193 -13.95 -30.28 6.66
C ASP A 193 -13.67 -29.87 8.13
N PHE A 194 -14.65 -29.23 8.77
CA PHE A 194 -14.58 -28.80 10.17
C PHE A 194 -15.59 -29.50 11.09
N HIS A 195 -16.28 -30.54 10.59
CA HIS A 195 -17.25 -31.37 11.32
C HIS A 195 -18.32 -30.60 12.12
N GLY A 196 -18.69 -29.40 11.68
CA GLY A 196 -19.66 -28.53 12.37
C GLY A 196 -19.08 -27.61 13.45
N ASP A 197 -17.77 -27.60 13.73
CA ASP A 197 -17.20 -26.80 14.83
C ASP A 197 -16.93 -25.32 14.43
N ASP A 198 -17.80 -24.43 14.91
CA ASP A 198 -17.66 -22.97 14.76
C ASP A 198 -16.37 -22.40 15.37
N LYS A 199 -15.78 -23.04 16.39
CA LYS A 199 -14.53 -22.58 17.03
C LYS A 199 -13.34 -22.79 16.10
N ILE A 200 -13.28 -23.93 15.40
CA ILE A 200 -12.21 -24.20 14.43
C ILE A 200 -12.30 -23.20 13.26
N VAL A 201 -13.50 -23.00 12.71
CA VAL A 201 -13.76 -22.00 11.65
C VAL A 201 -13.34 -20.59 12.12
N THR A 202 -13.71 -20.21 13.34
CA THR A 202 -13.42 -18.89 13.92
C THR A 202 -11.93 -18.68 14.18
N TYR A 203 -11.24 -19.66 14.79
CA TYR A 203 -9.81 -19.59 15.09
C TYR A 203 -8.96 -19.57 13.81
N LEU A 204 -9.35 -20.37 12.80
CA LEU A 204 -8.68 -20.39 11.50
C LEU A 204 -8.86 -19.06 10.76
N ALA A 205 -10.10 -18.56 10.68
CA ALA A 205 -10.40 -17.26 10.07
C ALA A 205 -9.60 -16.13 10.74
N ALA A 206 -9.77 -15.95 12.05
CA ALA A 206 -9.14 -14.86 12.79
C ALA A 206 -7.61 -15.00 12.87
N GLY A 207 -7.10 -16.22 13.01
CA GLY A 207 -5.66 -16.50 12.98
C GLY A 207 -5.03 -16.05 11.67
N MET A 208 -5.58 -16.45 10.52
CA MET A 208 -5.07 -16.02 9.22
C MET A 208 -5.23 -14.51 9.00
N THR A 209 -6.43 -13.95 9.25
CA THR A 209 -6.72 -12.58 8.81
C THR A 209 -6.05 -11.53 9.69
N THR A 210 -5.85 -11.80 10.99
CA THR A 210 -5.10 -10.89 11.88
C THR A 210 -3.67 -10.75 11.41
N TRP A 211 -2.97 -11.87 11.17
CA TRP A 211 -1.61 -11.89 10.62
C TRP A 211 -1.54 -11.21 9.24
N LEU A 212 -2.37 -11.62 8.27
CA LEU A 212 -2.36 -11.05 6.92
C LEU A 212 -2.67 -9.54 6.93
N GLY A 213 -3.65 -9.10 7.73
CA GLY A 213 -4.09 -7.71 7.80
C GLY A 213 -2.97 -6.73 8.14
N TRP A 214 -2.18 -6.99 9.18
CA TRP A 214 -1.09 -6.09 9.57
C TRP A 214 0.22 -6.33 8.81
N THR A 215 0.55 -7.58 8.46
CA THR A 215 1.78 -7.88 7.70
C THR A 215 1.71 -7.32 6.28
N ILE A 216 0.59 -7.49 5.55
CA ILE A 216 0.43 -6.93 4.20
C ILE A 216 0.52 -5.39 4.23
N CYS A 217 -0.16 -4.74 5.17
CA CYS A 217 -0.06 -3.28 5.31
C CYS A 217 1.37 -2.81 5.62
N LEU A 218 2.10 -3.52 6.49
CA LEU A 218 3.48 -3.17 6.85
C LEU A 218 4.47 -3.43 5.72
N LEU A 219 4.32 -4.52 4.98
CA LEU A 219 5.13 -4.85 3.79
C LEU A 219 4.94 -3.83 2.67
N ILE A 220 3.69 -3.43 2.39
CA ILE A 220 3.38 -2.36 1.43
C ILE A 220 4.02 -1.03 1.87
N ALA A 221 3.99 -0.73 3.18
CA ALA A 221 4.60 0.47 3.73
C ALA A 221 6.13 0.47 3.60
N GLU A 222 6.81 -0.63 3.93
CA GLU A 222 8.27 -0.72 3.82
C GLU A 222 8.74 -0.67 2.37
N TRP A 223 8.13 -1.48 1.49
CA TRP A 223 8.42 -1.48 0.07
C TRP A 223 8.17 -0.11 -0.60
N TRP A 224 7.26 0.72 -0.07
CA TRP A 224 7.07 2.11 -0.50
C TRP A 224 8.19 3.04 0.01
N LEU A 225 8.63 2.87 1.26
CA LEU A 225 9.77 3.60 1.83
C LEU A 225 11.07 3.30 1.08
N GLU A 226 11.35 2.02 0.83
CA GLU A 226 12.54 1.55 0.10
C GLU A 226 12.58 2.08 -1.32
N ARG A 227 11.51 1.89 -2.11
CA ARG A 227 11.41 2.40 -3.49
C ARG A 227 11.68 3.91 -3.57
N GLY A 228 11.24 4.68 -2.57
CA GLY A 228 11.56 6.10 -2.42
C GLY A 228 13.06 6.37 -2.23
N THR A 229 13.75 5.61 -1.37
CA THR A 229 15.21 5.76 -1.16
C THR A 229 16.04 5.26 -2.34
N ALA A 230 15.63 4.18 -3.00
CA ALA A 230 16.31 3.63 -4.17
C ALA A 230 16.28 4.63 -5.34
N ALA A 231 15.13 5.26 -5.61
CA ALA A 231 15.01 6.32 -6.60
C ALA A 231 15.93 7.52 -6.29
N GLN A 232 16.00 7.95 -5.03
CA GLN A 232 16.91 9.03 -4.60
C GLN A 232 18.39 8.66 -4.75
N ARG A 233 18.78 7.42 -4.44
CA ARG A 233 20.15 6.91 -4.66
C ARG A 233 20.50 6.89 -6.16
N ARG A 234 19.61 6.39 -7.01
CA ARG A 234 19.79 6.37 -8.49
C ARG A 234 19.96 7.79 -9.05
N ALA A 235 19.10 8.73 -8.65
CA ALA A 235 19.19 10.13 -9.08
C ALA A 235 20.51 10.82 -8.64
N ARG A 236 21.00 10.54 -7.43
CA ARG A 236 22.30 11.03 -6.95
C ARG A 236 23.46 10.44 -7.75
N LYS A 237 23.44 9.13 -8.06
CA LYS A 237 24.48 8.49 -8.90
C LYS A 237 24.51 9.09 -10.31
N ALA A 238 23.34 9.29 -10.92
CA ALA A 238 23.22 9.92 -12.24
C ALA A 238 23.76 11.35 -12.24
N LYS A 239 23.38 12.19 -11.25
CA LYS A 239 23.92 13.56 -11.16
C LYS A 239 25.44 13.56 -10.99
N ARG A 240 26.01 12.68 -10.15
CA ARG A 240 27.47 12.59 -9.98
C ARG A 240 28.17 12.19 -11.28
N ALA A 241 27.68 11.17 -12.00
CA ALA A 241 28.24 10.77 -13.28
C ALA A 241 28.24 11.93 -14.30
N ASN A 242 27.13 12.65 -14.39
CA ASN A 242 26.97 13.82 -15.27
C ASN A 242 27.75 15.07 -14.82
N GLN A 243 28.45 15.01 -13.67
CA GLN A 243 29.39 16.03 -13.17
C GLN A 243 30.86 15.56 -13.21
N THR A 244 31.13 14.27 -13.43
CA THR A 244 32.48 13.70 -13.56
C THR A 244 32.87 13.47 -15.02
N GLN A 245 31.94 13.61 -15.96
CA GLN A 245 32.26 13.71 -17.37
C GLN A 245 32.95 15.07 -17.62
N PRO A 246 34.20 15.09 -18.12
CA PRO A 246 34.88 16.36 -18.44
C PRO A 246 34.09 17.12 -19.50
N PRO A 247 34.25 18.46 -19.62
CA PRO A 247 33.65 19.19 -20.71
C PRO A 247 34.06 18.52 -22.02
N ARG A 248 33.07 18.17 -22.85
CA ARG A 248 33.35 17.92 -24.26
C ARG A 248 33.95 19.22 -24.79
N HIS A 249 35.27 19.23 -24.99
CA HIS A 249 35.87 20.15 -25.93
C HIS A 249 35.01 20.04 -27.20
N GLN A 250 34.42 21.16 -27.62
CA GLN A 250 33.89 21.25 -28.97
C GLN A 250 35.09 20.97 -29.85
N ALA A 251 35.12 19.80 -30.50
CA ALA A 251 36.24 19.42 -31.33
C ALA A 251 36.40 20.52 -32.37
N THR A 252 37.48 21.28 -32.27
CA THR A 252 37.74 22.43 -33.13
C THR A 252 37.63 21.91 -34.55
N ARG A 253 36.66 22.43 -35.33
CA ARG A 253 36.57 22.06 -36.74
C ARG A 253 37.95 22.29 -37.34
N PRO A 254 38.58 21.29 -37.98
CA PRO A 254 39.78 21.54 -38.76
C PRO A 254 39.53 22.73 -39.68
N ALA A 255 40.53 23.61 -39.81
CA ALA A 255 40.39 24.81 -40.61
C ALA A 255 39.95 24.43 -42.04
N ALA A 256 39.10 25.26 -42.65
CA ALA A 256 38.63 24.99 -44.00
C ALA A 256 39.82 24.93 -44.96
N GLU A 257 39.99 23.78 -45.61
CA GLU A 257 41.00 23.56 -46.64
C GLU A 257 40.71 24.49 -47.83
N PRO A 258 41.71 25.17 -48.42
CA PRO A 258 41.46 26.13 -49.51
C PRO A 258 40.85 25.43 -50.72
N GLN A 259 39.69 25.90 -51.18
CA GLN A 259 39.06 25.37 -52.39
C GLN A 259 39.90 25.70 -53.64
N PRO A 260 40.11 24.75 -54.57
CA PRO A 260 40.63 25.05 -55.89
C PRO A 260 39.72 26.00 -56.67
N GLY A 261 40.30 26.75 -57.61
CA GLY A 261 39.56 27.68 -58.47
C GLY A 261 38.53 26.99 -59.39
N PRO A 262 37.59 27.78 -59.96
CA PRO A 262 36.45 27.23 -60.70
C PRO A 262 36.87 26.55 -62.01
N ALA A 263 36.52 25.27 -62.15
CA ALA A 263 36.53 24.56 -63.43
C ALA A 263 35.31 24.97 -64.29
N PRO A 264 35.42 24.96 -65.64
CA PRO A 264 34.37 25.44 -66.53
C PRO A 264 33.14 24.52 -66.60
N THR A 265 32.01 25.12 -66.99
CA THR A 265 30.66 24.54 -66.98
C THR A 265 30.52 23.34 -67.94
N ALA A 266 29.88 22.27 -67.47
CA ALA A 266 29.41 21.14 -68.29
C ALA A 266 27.91 20.86 -68.03
N PRO A 267 27.17 20.22 -68.96
CA PRO A 267 25.70 20.27 -68.96
C PRO A 267 24.98 19.37 -67.95
N LEU A 268 23.66 19.58 -67.87
CA LEU A 268 22.71 18.82 -67.06
C LEU A 268 22.58 17.36 -67.52
N THR A 269 22.61 16.42 -66.57
CA THR A 269 22.18 15.03 -66.72
C THR A 269 21.22 14.67 -65.57
N GLU A 270 20.30 13.72 -65.81
CA GLU A 270 19.09 13.50 -65.03
C GLU A 270 19.28 12.99 -63.60
N ALA A 271 18.28 13.23 -62.75
CA ALA A 271 18.23 12.74 -61.37
C ALA A 271 17.50 11.38 -61.29
N PRO A 272 18.13 10.31 -60.76
CA PRO A 272 17.48 9.02 -60.58
C PRO A 272 16.40 9.04 -59.47
N PRO A 273 15.37 8.19 -59.54
CA PRO A 273 14.17 8.28 -58.71
C PRO A 273 14.37 7.84 -57.25
N ARG A 274 13.48 8.32 -56.35
CA ARG A 274 13.48 7.96 -54.93
C ARG A 274 12.93 6.54 -54.71
N VAL A 275 13.73 5.70 -54.04
CA VAL A 275 13.28 4.38 -53.56
C VAL A 275 12.40 4.55 -52.30
N PRO A 276 11.17 4.01 -52.24
CA PRO A 276 10.35 4.00 -51.03
C PRO A 276 10.81 2.92 -50.03
N PRO A 277 10.56 3.08 -48.72
CA PRO A 277 10.99 2.13 -47.70
C PRO A 277 10.22 0.78 -47.78
N PRO A 278 10.85 -0.33 -47.38
CA PRO A 278 10.24 -1.67 -47.46
C PRO A 278 9.07 -1.83 -46.47
N GLN A 279 8.10 -2.67 -46.86
CA GLN A 279 6.92 -2.99 -46.06
C GLN A 279 7.25 -3.99 -44.93
N ALA A 280 6.44 -3.99 -43.86
CA ALA A 280 6.64 -4.87 -42.72
C ALA A 280 6.24 -6.33 -43.04
N ALA A 281 7.03 -7.30 -42.55
CA ALA A 281 6.75 -8.72 -42.73
C ALA A 281 5.54 -9.19 -41.87
N PRO A 282 4.80 -10.23 -42.32
CA PRO A 282 3.68 -10.79 -41.54
C PRO A 282 4.14 -11.46 -40.24
N LEU A 283 3.26 -11.47 -39.23
CA LEU A 283 3.44 -12.26 -38.02
C LEU A 283 3.12 -13.75 -38.28
N PRO A 284 3.85 -14.70 -37.67
CA PRO A 284 3.52 -16.12 -37.73
C PRO A 284 2.23 -16.45 -36.95
N PRO A 285 1.52 -17.55 -37.29
CA PRO A 285 0.30 -17.95 -36.61
C PRO A 285 0.55 -18.41 -35.16
N ALA A 286 -0.48 -18.34 -34.33
CA ALA A 286 -0.42 -18.73 -32.92
C ALA A 286 -0.31 -20.26 -32.75
N ALA A 287 0.45 -20.69 -31.73
CA ALA A 287 0.59 -22.10 -31.38
C ALA A 287 -0.68 -22.67 -30.71
N GLU A 288 -1.02 -23.91 -31.04
CA GLU A 288 -2.15 -24.65 -30.46
C GLU A 288 -1.86 -25.03 -28.98
N PRO A 289 -2.83 -24.93 -28.06
CA PRO A 289 -2.63 -25.33 -26.66
C PRO A 289 -2.54 -26.86 -26.52
N PRO A 290 -1.71 -27.39 -25.59
CA PRO A 290 -1.54 -28.82 -25.41
C PRO A 290 -2.81 -29.50 -24.87
N ARG A 291 -3.11 -30.71 -25.37
CA ARG A 291 -4.25 -31.52 -24.91
C ARG A 291 -4.00 -32.05 -23.50
N VAL A 292 -5.01 -31.92 -22.63
CA VAL A 292 -5.00 -32.47 -21.27
C VAL A 292 -5.39 -33.96 -21.33
N PRO A 293 -4.63 -34.88 -20.70
CA PRO A 293 -5.01 -36.29 -20.62
C PRO A 293 -6.19 -36.50 -19.64
N PRO A 294 -7.03 -37.52 -19.84
CA PRO A 294 -8.14 -37.80 -18.93
C PRO A 294 -7.66 -38.26 -17.54
N PRO A 295 -8.42 -38.03 -16.47
CA PRO A 295 -8.08 -38.48 -15.12
C PRO A 295 -8.17 -40.01 -14.99
N PRO A 296 -7.39 -40.62 -14.08
CA PRO A 296 -7.47 -42.06 -13.80
C PRO A 296 -8.80 -42.44 -13.15
N ALA A 297 -9.23 -43.69 -13.37
CA ALA A 297 -10.47 -44.23 -12.81
C ALA A 297 -10.41 -44.35 -11.28
N ALA A 298 -11.56 -44.19 -10.62
CA ALA A 298 -11.69 -44.31 -9.17
C ALA A 298 -11.52 -45.76 -8.69
N PRO A 299 -10.92 -46.00 -7.51
CA PRO A 299 -10.83 -47.34 -6.93
C PRO A 299 -12.21 -47.86 -6.50
N ALA A 300 -12.40 -49.19 -6.59
CA ALA A 300 -13.63 -49.85 -6.17
C ALA A 300 -13.83 -49.79 -4.64
N PRO A 301 -15.09 -49.78 -4.14
CA PRO A 301 -15.35 -49.77 -2.70
C PRO A 301 -14.91 -51.08 -2.04
N TYR A 302 -14.26 -50.96 -0.88
CA TYR A 302 -13.85 -52.11 -0.06
C TYR A 302 -15.07 -52.81 0.54
N GLY A 303 -15.07 -54.14 0.51
CA GLY A 303 -16.18 -54.97 1.03
C GLY A 303 -16.32 -54.92 2.55
N SER A 304 -17.56 -55.00 3.02
CA SER A 304 -17.91 -55.08 4.44
C SER A 304 -17.51 -56.43 5.04
N GLY A 305 -16.57 -56.44 5.98
CA GLY A 305 -16.30 -57.60 6.84
C GLY A 305 -17.41 -57.80 7.89
N PRO A 306 -17.75 -59.05 8.27
CA PRO A 306 -18.85 -59.33 9.19
C PRO A 306 -18.49 -59.04 10.65
N THR A 307 -19.49 -58.61 11.43
CA THR A 307 -19.42 -58.42 12.88
C THR A 307 -19.37 -59.76 13.64
N ARG A 308 -18.48 -59.85 14.64
CA ARG A 308 -18.65 -60.75 15.79
C ARG A 308 -17.89 -60.22 17.01
#